data_AF-A0A660UHF7-F1
#
_entry.id   AF-A0A660UHF7-F1
#
_cell.length_a   1.000
_cell.length_b   1.000
_cell.length_c   1.000
_cell.angle_alpha   90.00
_cell.angle_beta   90.00
_cell.angle_gamma   90.00
#
_symmetry.space_group_name_H-M   'P 1'
#
loop_
_entity.id
_entity.type
_entity.pdbx_description
1 polymer ?
#
loop_
_entity_poly.entity_id
_entity_poly.type
_entity_poly.pdbx_seq_one_letter_code
_entity_poly.pdbx_strand_id
1 'polypeptide(L)' 'SSSTIRGFRRLYRSFHEVAPLRRNTQPDEVADVAVFLLSDMSRGITGEVIFVDQGYNIMGFYGRG' A
#
# COMPACT_ATOMS: atom_id res chain seq x y z
N SER A 1 -3.41 -18.47 0.12
CA SER A 1 -4.54 -18.55 -0.83
C SER A 1 -4.87 -17.17 -1.39
N SER A 2 -4.29 -16.76 -2.53
CA SER A 2 -4.54 -15.45 -3.15
C SER A 2 -5.12 -15.55 -4.57
N SER A 3 -5.54 -16.73 -5.00
CA SER A 3 -5.76 -17.03 -6.42
C SER A 3 -7.18 -16.76 -6.97
N THR A 4 -8.13 -16.22 -6.20
CA THR A 4 -9.56 -16.25 -6.61
C THR A 4 -10.17 -14.89 -6.98
N ILE A 5 -9.45 -13.77 -6.86
CA ILE A 5 -9.97 -12.48 -7.33
C ILE A 5 -9.64 -12.31 -8.82
N ARG A 6 -10.66 -12.51 -9.67
CA ARG A 6 -10.58 -12.26 -11.12
C ARG A 6 -10.14 -10.81 -11.34
N GLY A 7 -8.97 -10.60 -11.96
CA GLY A 7 -8.39 -9.28 -12.23
C GLY A 7 -7.30 -8.81 -11.26
N PHE A 8 -7.12 -9.46 -10.10
CA PHE A 8 -6.10 -9.07 -9.12
C PHE A 8 -4.68 -9.12 -9.69
N ARG A 9 -4.33 -10.18 -10.44
CA ARG A 9 -3.01 -10.25 -11.12
C ARG A 9 -2.77 -9.15 -12.14
N ARG A 10 -3.82 -8.55 -12.70
CA ARG A 10 -3.70 -7.43 -13.63
C ARG A 10 -3.50 -6.14 -12.84
N LEU A 11 -4.32 -5.91 -11.81
CA LEU A 11 -4.18 -4.77 -10.89
C LEU A 11 -2.80 -4.75 -10.23
N TYR A 12 -2.37 -5.88 -9.65
CA TYR A 12 -1.05 -6.02 -9.03
C TYR A 12 0.10 -5.81 -10.02
N ARG A 13 -0.09 -6.19 -11.30
CA ARG A 13 0.89 -5.87 -12.34
C ARG A 13 0.85 -4.41 -12.75
N SER A 14 -0.29 -3.76 -12.86
CA SER A 14 -0.33 -2.33 -13.24
C SER A 14 0.05 -1.40 -12.09
N PHE A 15 0.02 -1.86 -10.85
CA PHE A 15 0.23 -1.02 -9.66
C PHE A 15 1.57 -0.26 -9.69
N HIS A 16 2.67 -0.92 -10.05
CA HIS A 16 3.98 -0.28 -10.22
C HIS A 16 4.05 0.77 -11.34
N GLU A 17 3.10 0.80 -12.29
CA GLU A 17 3.08 1.81 -13.36
C GLU A 17 2.52 3.15 -12.87
N VAL A 18 1.68 3.11 -11.84
CA VAL A 18 0.89 4.26 -11.36
C VAL A 18 1.27 4.73 -9.97
N ALA A 19 1.75 3.84 -9.09
CA ALA A 19 2.23 4.25 -7.77
C ALA A 19 3.47 5.15 -7.90
N PRO A 20 3.58 6.25 -7.14
CA PRO A 20 4.73 7.15 -7.12
C PRO A 20 6.09 6.45 -6.99
N LEU A 21 6.20 5.43 -6.14
CA LEU A 21 7.45 4.70 -5.93
C LEU A 21 7.72 3.60 -6.97
N ARG A 22 6.84 3.47 -7.97
CA ARG A 22 7.00 2.62 -9.16
C ARG A 22 7.37 1.15 -8.89
N ARG A 23 6.84 0.61 -7.81
CA ARG A 23 6.98 -0.80 -7.43
C ARG A 23 5.75 -1.25 -6.65
N ASN A 24 5.64 -2.56 -6.46
CA ASN A 24 4.60 -3.14 -5.62
C ASN A 24 5.03 -3.06 -4.15
N THR A 25 4.04 -2.88 -3.26
CA THR A 25 4.25 -3.04 -1.82
C THR A 25 4.64 -4.49 -1.52
N GLN A 26 5.66 -4.63 -0.69
CA GLN A 26 6.10 -5.91 -0.16
C GLN A 26 5.53 -6.14 1.25
N PRO A 27 5.29 -7.40 1.66
CA PRO A 27 4.67 -7.69 2.96
C PRO A 27 5.49 -7.22 4.17
N ASP A 28 6.82 -7.21 4.06
CA ASP A 28 7.75 -6.71 5.07
C ASP A 28 7.55 -5.22 5.35
N GLU A 29 7.27 -4.39 4.34
CA GLU A 29 7.01 -2.97 4.53
C GLU A 29 5.75 -2.71 5.38
N VAL A 30 4.72 -3.55 5.23
CA VAL A 30 3.53 -3.48 6.09
C VAL A 30 3.87 -3.93 7.52
N ALA A 31 4.72 -4.96 7.65
CA ALA A 31 5.16 -5.44 8.94
C ALA A 31 6.02 -4.38 9.68
N ASP A 32 6.91 -3.68 8.98
CA ASP A 32 7.73 -2.62 9.54
C ASP A 32 6.88 -1.48 10.11
N VAL A 33 5.84 -1.05 9.38
CA VAL A 33 4.89 -0.04 9.87
C VAL A 33 4.08 -0.57 11.06
N ALA A 34 3.68 -1.84 11.05
CA ALA A 34 3.01 -2.45 12.20
C ALA A 34 3.92 -2.47 13.45
N VAL A 35 5.20 -2.82 13.28
CA VAL A 35 6.19 -2.78 14.37
C VAL A 35 6.39 -1.37 14.88
N PHE A 36 6.51 -0.37 13.98
CA PHE A 36 6.55 1.04 14.37
C PHE A 36 5.33 1.43 15.20
N LEU A 37 4.11 1.08 14.73
CA LEU A 37 2.85 1.40 15.41
C LEU A 37 2.69 0.72 16.77
N LEU A 38 3.27 -0.47 16.96
CA LEU A 38 3.28 -1.20 18.24
C LEU A 38 4.38 -0.76 19.21
N SER A 39 5.33 0.06 18.75
CA SER A 39 6.46 0.52 19.55
C SER A 39 6.18 1.84 20.28
N ASP A 40 7.04 2.21 21.24
CA ASP A 40 6.97 3.52 21.91
C ASP A 40 7.16 4.72 20.96
N MET A 41 7.69 4.50 19.75
CA MET A 41 7.91 5.55 18.76
C MET A 41 6.60 6.15 18.24
N SER A 42 5.50 5.40 18.31
CA SER A 42 4.18 5.82 17.85
C SER A 42 3.26 6.28 18.99
N ARG A 43 3.75 6.47 20.23
CA ARG A 43 2.90 6.72 21.43
C ARG A 43 1.93 7.91 21.36
N GLY A 44 2.12 8.81 20.41
CA GLY A 44 1.23 9.95 20.17
C GLY A 44 0.26 9.76 19.00
N ILE A 45 0.27 8.60 18.33
CA ILE A 45 -0.51 8.30 17.13
C ILE A 45 -1.66 7.37 17.52
N THR A 46 -2.89 7.82 17.29
CA THR A 46 -4.11 7.04 17.57
C THR A 46 -5.23 7.46 16.64
N GLY A 47 -6.13 6.54 16.29
CA GLY A 47 -7.28 6.83 15.42
C GLY A 47 -6.95 7.05 13.93
N GLU A 48 -5.69 6.86 13.53
CA GLU A 48 -5.22 7.16 12.18
C GLU A 48 -5.25 5.95 11.23
N VAL A 49 -5.40 6.24 9.94
CA VAL A 49 -5.23 5.26 8.85
C VAL A 49 -3.91 5.54 8.14
N ILE A 50 -2.90 4.69 8.36
CA ILE A 50 -1.60 4.80 7.70
C ILE A 50 -1.59 3.95 6.43
N PHE A 51 -1.36 4.60 5.28
CA PHE A 51 -1.26 3.93 3.98
C PHE A 51 0.17 3.40 3.76
N VAL A 52 0.26 2.11 3.42
CA VAL A 52 1.50 1.42 3.04
C VAL A 52 1.32 0.84 1.65
N ASP A 53 1.29 1.72 0.64
CA ASP A 53 0.82 1.38 -0.70
C ASP A 53 1.66 2.02 -1.81
N GLN A 54 2.91 2.38 -1.50
CA GLN A 54 3.83 3.03 -2.44
C GLN A 54 3.33 4.40 -2.97
N GLY A 55 2.38 5.03 -2.25
CA GLY A 55 1.78 6.32 -2.59
C GLY A 55 0.62 6.21 -3.58
N TYR A 56 0.07 5.02 -3.80
CA TYR A 56 -1.03 4.83 -4.74
C TYR A 56 -2.28 5.62 -4.33
N ASN A 57 -2.58 5.71 -3.03
CA ASN A 57 -3.77 6.37 -2.51
C ASN A 57 -3.88 7.87 -2.89
N ILE A 58 -2.76 8.56 -3.12
CA ILE A 58 -2.77 9.98 -3.47
C ILE A 58 -2.94 10.25 -4.97
N MET A 59 -2.89 9.22 -5.81
CA MET A 59 -2.89 9.39 -7.28
C MET A 59 -4.25 9.77 -7.87
N GLY A 60 -5.32 9.78 -7.07
CA GLY A 60 -6.67 10.09 -7.54
C GLY A 60 -7.20 9.06 -8.56
N PHE A 61 -8.22 9.44 -9.35
CA PHE A 61 -8.73 8.58 -10.41
C PHE A 61 -7.72 8.58 -11.58
N TYR A 62 -7.00 7.47 -11.78
CA TYR A 62 -6.23 7.22 -13.01
C TYR A 62 -7.20 6.81 -14.14
N GLY A 63 -8.17 7.68 -14.44
CA GLY A 63 -8.94 7.62 -15.67
C GLY A 63 -8.02 8.12 -16.78
N ARG A 64 -7.47 7.19 -17.55
CA ARG A 64 -6.85 7.54 -18.84
C ARG A 64 -7.84 8.42 -19.61
N GLY A 65 -7.40 9.62 -19.98
CA GLY A 65 -7.83 10.22 -21.25
C GLY A 65 -7.39 9.34 -22.42
#